data_AF-A0AAN8NIH4-F1
#
_entry.id   AF-A0AAN8NIH4-F1
#
_cell.length_a   1.000
_cell.length_b   1.000
_cell.length_c   1.000
_cell.angle_alpha   90.00
_cell.angle_beta   90.00
_cell.angle_gamma   90.00
#
_symmetry.space_group_name_H-M   'P 1'
#
loop_
_entity.id
_entity.type
_entity.pdbx_description
1 polymer ?
#
loop_
_entity_poly.entity_id
_entity_poly.type
_entity_poly.pdbx_seq_one_letter_code
_entity_poly.pdbx_strand_id
1 'polypeptide(L)'
;MFDIPLNIRYTYDEDIAILNYMLTNNRYLRASGIHIWKEAEKIGICPGRPYLSMKERFRKTIVKNLKDYKIDKARIMEVTEFMRANKEGKKTLQLKKSSLTHK
;
A
#
# COMPACT_ATOMS: atom_id res chain seq x y z
N MET A 1 -13.85 -25.24 0.68
CA MET A 1 -14.48 -23.91 0.48
C MET A 1 -14.24 -23.17 1.78
N PHE A 2 -13.28 -22.25 1.83
CA PHE A 2 -12.89 -21.60 3.08
C PHE A 2 -13.81 -20.40 3.32
N ASP A 3 -14.62 -20.47 4.37
CA ASP A 3 -15.34 -19.34 4.94
C ASP A 3 -14.33 -18.29 5.40
N ILE A 4 -14.05 -17.31 4.55
CA ILE A 4 -13.20 -16.15 4.91
C ILE A 4 -14.12 -15.12 5.57
N PRO A 5 -13.96 -14.80 6.86
CA PRO A 5 -14.76 -13.77 7.49
C PRO A 5 -14.40 -12.43 6.85
N LEU A 6 -15.38 -11.81 6.19
CA LEU A 6 -15.25 -10.57 5.41
C LEU A 6 -14.84 -9.32 6.23
N ASN A 7 -14.67 -9.44 7.56
CA ASN A 7 -14.42 -8.32 8.46
C ASN A 7 -13.45 -8.65 9.62
N ILE A 8 -12.34 -9.31 9.34
CA ILE A 8 -11.24 -9.39 10.33
C ILE A 8 -10.47 -8.07 10.24
N ARG A 9 -10.44 -7.28 11.33
CA ARG A 9 -9.63 -6.05 11.39
C ARG A 9 -8.15 -6.40 11.27
N TYR A 10 -7.38 -5.58 10.59
CA TYR A 10 -5.92 -5.69 10.62
C TYR A 10 -5.40 -5.32 12.00
N THR A 11 -4.48 -6.13 12.50
CA THR A 11 -3.72 -5.86 13.72
C THR A 11 -2.55 -4.90 13.44
N TYR A 12 -1.98 -4.33 14.50
CA TYR A 12 -0.77 -3.52 14.38
C TYR A 12 0.41 -4.34 13.83
N ASP A 13 0.55 -5.60 14.24
CA ASP A 13 1.63 -6.47 13.77
C ASP A 13 1.51 -6.79 12.28
N GLU A 14 0.30 -7.01 11.77
CA GLU A 14 0.06 -7.17 10.34
C GLU A 14 0.41 -5.89 9.56
N ASP A 15 0.08 -4.70 10.10
CA ASP A 15 0.47 -3.45 9.47
C ASP A 15 2.01 -3.29 9.45
N ILE A 16 2.70 -3.64 10.53
CA ILE A 16 4.16 -3.65 10.59
C ILE A 16 4.76 -4.65 9.60
N ALA A 17 4.18 -5.84 9.46
CA ALA A 17 4.63 -6.84 8.49
C ALA A 17 4.53 -6.32 7.06
N ILE A 18 3.38 -5.72 6.70
CA ILE A 18 3.17 -5.10 5.38
C ILE A 18 4.16 -3.95 5.16
N LEU A 19 4.36 -3.10 6.16
CA LEU A 19 5.23 -1.94 6.07
C LEU A 19 6.70 -2.34 5.91
N ASN A 20 7.18 -3.27 6.72
CA ASN A 20 8.55 -3.82 6.62
C ASN A 20 8.78 -4.50 5.27
N TYR A 21 7.80 -5.28 4.79
CA TYR A 21 7.87 -5.88 3.47
C TYR A 21 8.01 -4.81 2.38
N MET A 22 7.27 -3.71 2.48
CA MET A 22 7.36 -2.62 1.49
C MET A 22 8.64 -1.80 1.56
N LEU A 23 9.20 -1.63 2.75
CA LEU A 23 10.47 -0.94 2.96
C LEU A 23 11.68 -1.79 2.55
N THR A 24 11.53 -3.11 2.54
CA THR A 24 12.58 -4.02 2.08
C THR A 24 12.85 -3.79 0.60
N ASN A 25 14.10 -3.53 0.23
CA ASN A 25 14.55 -3.31 -1.15
C ASN A 25 13.72 -2.25 -1.91
N ASN A 26 13.18 -1.26 -1.19
CA ASN A 26 12.36 -0.19 -1.73
C ASN A 26 11.17 -0.69 -2.59
N ARG A 27 10.56 -1.82 -2.20
CA ARG A 27 9.40 -2.42 -2.88
C ARG A 27 8.21 -1.47 -3.01
N TYR A 28 8.10 -0.47 -2.12
CA TYR A 28 7.10 0.60 -2.21
C TYR A 28 7.11 1.33 -3.56
N LEU A 29 8.26 1.45 -4.24
CA LEU A 29 8.38 2.02 -5.60
C LEU A 29 7.52 1.29 -6.64
N ARG A 30 7.18 0.03 -6.37
CA ARG A 30 6.39 -0.86 -7.22
C ARG A 30 5.06 -1.25 -6.57
N ALA A 31 4.61 -0.54 -5.53
CA ALA A 31 3.37 -0.83 -4.80
C ALA A 31 2.10 -0.76 -5.67
N SER A 32 2.15 -0.12 -6.83
CA SER A 32 1.08 -0.12 -7.83
C SER A 32 0.91 -1.50 -8.51
N GLY A 33 2.00 -2.25 -8.68
CA GLY A 33 2.05 -3.55 -9.34
C GLY A 33 1.47 -4.67 -8.49
N ILE A 34 0.70 -5.57 -9.11
CA ILE A 34 0.02 -6.66 -8.39
C ILE A 34 0.96 -7.78 -7.94
N HIS A 35 2.07 -7.96 -8.66
CA HIS A 35 3.02 -9.05 -8.45
C HIS A 35 3.64 -9.03 -7.05
N ILE A 36 4.03 -7.86 -6.55
CA ILE A 36 4.61 -7.70 -5.20
C ILE A 36 3.66 -8.15 -4.10
N TRP A 37 2.35 -7.94 -4.30
CA TRP A 37 1.34 -8.34 -3.32
C TRP A 37 1.05 -9.83 -3.39
N LYS A 38 1.04 -10.42 -4.59
CA LYS A 38 0.91 -11.87 -4.75
C LYS A 38 2.12 -12.60 -4.15
N GLU A 39 3.31 -12.04 -4.28
CA GLU A 39 4.52 -12.55 -3.60
C GLU A 39 4.35 -12.47 -2.08
N ALA A 40 3.88 -11.33 -1.54
CA ALA A 40 3.61 -11.16 -0.11
C ALA A 40 2.61 -12.19 0.46
N GLU A 41 1.54 -12.46 -0.29
CA GLU A 41 0.55 -13.49 0.05
C GLU A 41 1.18 -14.89 0.00
N LYS A 42 1.93 -15.20 -1.07
CA LYS A 42 2.59 -16.49 -1.23
C LYS A 42 3.58 -16.79 -0.10
N ILE A 43 4.34 -15.80 0.35
CA ILE A 43 5.28 -15.96 1.49
C ILE A 43 4.60 -15.80 2.85
N GLY A 44 3.30 -15.49 2.89
CA GLY A 44 2.50 -15.49 4.10
C GLY A 44 2.81 -14.37 5.08
N ILE A 45 3.14 -13.14 4.63
CA ILE A 45 3.49 -12.05 5.56
C ILE A 45 2.35 -11.70 6.54
N CYS A 46 1.10 -11.91 6.12
CA CYS A 46 -0.09 -11.86 6.96
C CYS A 46 -0.94 -13.12 6.66
N PRO A 47 -0.79 -14.19 7.44
CA PRO A 47 -1.48 -15.46 7.18
C PRO A 47 -3.00 -15.28 7.06
N GLY A 48 -3.60 -15.87 6.02
CA GLY A 48 -5.04 -15.76 5.75
C GLY A 48 -5.50 -14.42 5.16
N ARG A 49 -4.59 -13.46 4.90
CA ARG A 49 -4.93 -12.21 4.22
C ARG A 49 -4.69 -12.30 2.71
N PRO A 50 -5.71 -12.00 1.88
CA PRO A 50 -5.51 -12.00 0.45
C PRO A 50 -4.68 -10.79 0.01
N TYR A 51 -3.89 -10.96 -1.05
CA TYR A 51 -3.00 -9.92 -1.57
C TYR A 51 -3.70 -8.57 -1.85
N LEU A 52 -4.95 -8.62 -2.34
CA LEU A 52 -5.77 -7.43 -2.60
C LEU A 52 -6.07 -6.66 -1.31
N SER A 53 -6.34 -7.38 -0.22
CA SER A 53 -6.63 -6.79 1.09
C SER A 53 -5.39 -6.11 1.66
N MET A 54 -4.21 -6.75 1.58
CA MET A 54 -2.95 -6.15 2.04
C MET A 54 -2.61 -4.89 1.24
N LYS A 55 -2.81 -4.94 -0.08
CA LYS A 55 -2.63 -3.78 -0.97
C LYS A 55 -3.53 -2.62 -0.57
N GLU A 56 -4.80 -2.91 -0.34
CA GLU A 56 -5.77 -1.91 0.07
C GLU A 56 -5.44 -1.33 1.44
N ARG A 57 -5.11 -2.19 2.42
CA ARG A 57 -4.71 -1.80 3.78
C ARG A 57 -3.54 -0.84 3.76
N PHE A 58 -2.49 -1.18 3.01
CA PHE A 58 -1.33 -0.32 2.84
C PHE A 58 -1.71 1.06 2.31
N ARG A 59 -2.45 1.11 1.19
CA ARG A 59 -2.78 2.36 0.52
C ARG A 59 -3.76 3.24 1.30
N LYS A 60 -4.77 2.64 1.94
CA LYS A 60 -5.87 3.38 2.58
C LYS A 60 -5.59 3.71 4.04
N THR A 61 -4.80 2.90 4.73
CA THR A 61 -4.59 3.02 6.19
C THR A 61 -3.12 3.27 6.51
N ILE A 62 -2.22 2.33 6.19
CA ILE A 62 -0.81 2.41 6.62
C ILE A 62 -0.16 3.69 6.11
N VAL A 63 -0.28 3.99 4.81
CA VAL A 63 0.32 5.18 4.18
C VAL A 63 -0.19 6.48 4.81
N LYS A 64 -1.44 6.54 5.26
CA LYS A 64 -2.01 7.75 5.89
C LYS A 64 -1.54 7.94 7.33
N ASN A 65 -1.22 6.84 8.00
CA ASN A 65 -0.88 6.79 9.41
C ASN A 65 0.61 6.45 9.62
N LEU A 66 1.48 6.66 8.61
CA LEU A 66 2.89 6.26 8.67
C LEU A 66 3.64 6.82 9.89
N LYS A 67 3.28 8.05 10.30
CA LYS A 67 3.83 8.73 11.48
C LYS A 67 3.50 8.04 12.82
N ASP A 68 2.47 7.20 12.85
CA ASP A 68 1.99 6.52 14.06
C ASP A 68 2.73 5.18 14.28
N TYR A 69 3.45 4.69 13.28
CA TYR A 69 4.28 3.48 13.39
C TYR A 69 5.67 3.82 13.90
N LYS A 70 6.15 3.05 14.89
CA LYS A 70 7.48 3.20 15.49
C LYS A 70 8.59 2.60 14.61
N ILE A 71 8.75 3.13 13.39
CA ILE A 71 9.83 2.75 12.45
C ILE A 71 10.72 3.96 12.13
N ASP A 72 11.86 3.71 11.47
CA ASP A 72 12.84 4.74 11.11
C ASP A 72 12.20 5.89 10.31
N LYS A 73 12.35 7.12 10.83
CA LYS A 73 11.80 8.35 10.23
C LYS A 73 12.31 8.61 8.82
N ALA A 74 13.57 8.27 8.52
CA ALA A 74 14.14 8.46 7.19
C ALA A 74 13.39 7.61 6.16
N ARG A 75 13.12 6.34 6.49
CA ARG A 75 12.38 5.41 5.63
C ARG A 75 10.90 5.78 5.49
N ILE A 76 10.29 6.31 6.54
CA ILE A 76 8.92 6.87 6.47
C ILE A 76 8.87 8.03 5.47
N MET A 77 9.86 8.92 5.50
CA MET A 77 9.92 10.09 4.63
C MET A 77 10.02 9.69 3.16
N GLU A 78 10.83 8.68 2.82
CA GLU A 78 10.95 8.15 1.46
C GLU A 78 9.62 7.59 0.91
N VAL A 79 8.90 6.80 1.71
CA VAL A 79 7.59 6.25 1.31
C VAL A 79 6.58 7.37 1.15
N THR A 80 6.56 8.32 2.08
CA THR A 80 5.61 9.44 2.07
C THR A 80 5.78 10.30 0.82
N GLU A 81 7.02 10.63 0.47
CA GLU A 81 7.34 11.45 -0.70
C GLU A 81 6.98 10.74 -2.01
N PHE A 82 7.33 9.46 -2.15
CA PHE A 82 6.94 8.67 -3.31
C PHE A 82 5.41 8.60 -3.49
N MET A 83 4.67 8.41 -2.40
CA MET A 83 3.22 8.33 -2.45
C MET A 83 2.59 9.69 -2.80
N ARG A 84 3.19 10.80 -2.35
CA ARG A 84 2.79 12.17 -2.73
C ARG A 84 3.00 12.40 -4.23
N ALA A 85 4.21 12.15 -4.74
CA ALA A 85 4.55 12.32 -6.15
C ALA A 85 3.62 11.53 -7.08
N ASN A 86 3.31 10.27 -6.73
CA ASN A 86 2.36 9.46 -7.51
C ASN A 86 0.93 9.98 -7.47
N LYS A 87 0.50 10.59 -6.37
CA LYS A 87 -0.83 11.19 -6.26
C LYS A 87 -0.93 12.45 -7.13
N GLU A 88 0.10 13.29 -7.10
CA GLU A 88 0.19 14.51 -7.92
C GLU A 88 0.23 14.18 -9.42
N GLY A 89 1.05 13.21 -9.84
CA GLY A 89 1.09 12.74 -11.23
C GLY A 89 -0.27 12.24 -11.72
N LYS A 90 -0.99 11.46 -10.88
CA LYS A 90 -2.34 10.99 -11.20
C LYS A 90 -3.39 12.11 -11.25
N LYS A 91 -3.32 13.09 -10.34
CA LYS A 91 -4.22 14.26 -10.33
C LYS A 91 -4.05 15.08 -11.60
N THR A 92 -2.80 15.33 -12.02
CA THR A 92 -2.49 16.05 -13.27
C THR A 92 -2.99 15.31 -14.50
N LEU A 93 -2.81 13.98 -14.56
CA LEU A 93 -3.36 13.13 -15.63
C LEU A 93 -4.89 13.14 -15.66
N GLN A 94 -5.55 13.10 -14.49
CA GLN A 94 -7.01 13.13 -14.40
C GLN A 94 -7.58 14.48 -14.84
N LEU A 95 -6.98 15.60 -14.41
CA LEU A 95 -7.37 16.95 -14.83
C LEU A 95 -7.24 17.12 -16.35
N LYS A 96 -6.14 16.65 -16.95
CA LYS A 96 -5.96 16.69 -18.42
C LYS A 96 -7.03 15.88 -19.16
N LYS A 97 -7.37 14.68 -18.67
CA LYS A 97 -8.42 13.84 -19.28
C LYS A 97 -9.80 14.50 -19.23
N SER A 98 -10.15 15.14 -18.11
CA SER A 98 -11.43 15.85 -17.96
C SER A 98 -11.54 17.11 -18.83
N SER A 99 -10.43 17.82 -19.08
CA SER A 99 -10.40 18.97 -19.99
C SER A 99 -10.46 18.58 -21.48
N LEU A 100 -10.12 17.34 -21.83
CA LEU A 100 -10.18 16.82 -23.20
C LEU A 100 -11.55 16.26 -23.60
N THR A 101 -12.45 15.99 -22.64
CA THR A 101 -13.78 15.38 -22.88
C THR A 101 -14.93 16.37 -23.02
N HIS A 102 -14.67 17.68 -22.99
CA HIS A 102 -15.68 18.74 -23.16
C HIS A 102 -15.45 19.61 -24.41
N LYS A 103 -14.89 19.05 -25.48
CA LYS A 103 -14.76 19.70 -26.79
C LYS A 103 -15.47 18.90 -27.86
#